data_AF-A0A7W7WSD9-F1
#
_entry.id   AF-A0A7W7WSD9-F1
#
_cell.length_a   1.000
_cell.length_b   1.000
_cell.length_c   1.000
_cell.angle_alpha   90.00
_cell.angle_beta   90.00
_cell.angle_gamma   90.00
#
_symmetry.space_group_name_H-M   'P 1'
#
loop_
_entity.id
_entity.type
_entity.pdbx_description
1 polymer ?
#
loop_
_entity_poly.entity_id
_entity_poly.type
_entity_poly.pdbx_seq_one_letter_code
_entity_poly.pdbx_strand_id
1 'polypeptide(L)'
;MASIEEVKAILAQAAEQGNVTVNQIQAAAANVEQVLNRLRAVSAGTGHPKTAEAIARAEQAKQQLAQAAVLIQGSSAAAREYRSLLG
;
A
#
# COMPACT_ATOMS: atom_id res chain seq x y z
N MET A 1 0.69 -19.22 -27.97
CA MET A 1 1.05 -17.79 -27.76
C MET A 1 -0.24 -17.06 -27.47
N ALA A 2 -0.29 -16.22 -26.44
CA ALA A 2 -1.47 -15.40 -26.18
C ALA A 2 -1.64 -14.39 -27.34
N SER A 3 -2.88 -14.16 -27.77
CA SER A 3 -3.23 -13.10 -28.70
C SER A 3 -3.00 -11.72 -28.07
N ILE A 4 -2.81 -10.70 -28.92
CA ILE A 4 -2.62 -9.32 -28.46
C ILE A 4 -3.81 -8.85 -27.59
N GLU A 5 -5.03 -9.26 -27.93
CA GLU A 5 -6.24 -8.94 -27.16
C GLU A 5 -6.23 -9.59 -25.77
N GLU A 6 -5.79 -10.85 -25.67
CA GLU A 6 -5.60 -11.50 -24.36
C GLU A 6 -4.54 -10.79 -23.51
N VAL A 7 -3.43 -10.36 -24.12
CA VAL A 7 -2.39 -9.58 -23.41
C VAL A 7 -2.94 -8.25 -22.92
N LYS A 8 -3.68 -7.51 -23.75
CA LYS A 8 -4.32 -6.23 -23.37
C LYS A 8 -5.31 -6.42 -22.22
N ALA A 9 -6.10 -7.49 -22.25
CA ALA A 9 -7.06 -7.82 -21.20
C ALA A 9 -6.35 -8.10 -19.86
N ILE A 10 -5.28 -8.90 -19.88
CA ILE A 10 -4.47 -9.20 -18.69
C ILE A 10 -3.85 -7.93 -18.11
N LEU A 11 -3.29 -7.06 -18.96
CA LEU A 11 -2.70 -5.79 -18.53
C LEU A 11 -3.73 -4.85 -17.92
N ALA A 12 -4.93 -4.79 -18.50
CA ALA A 12 -6.05 -4.01 -17.96
C ALA A 12 -6.46 -4.54 -16.57
N GLN A 13 -6.60 -5.86 -16.43
CA GLN A 13 -6.94 -6.51 -15.17
C GLN A 13 -5.86 -6.29 -14.11
N ALA A 14 -4.59 -6.41 -14.47
CA ALA A 14 -3.48 -6.17 -13.55
C ALA A 14 -3.46 -4.72 -13.06
N ALA A 15 -3.69 -3.74 -13.95
CA ALA A 15 -3.74 -2.34 -13.59
C ALA A 15 -4.92 -2.02 -12.65
N GLU A 16 -6.08 -2.65 -12.87
CA GLU A 16 -7.26 -2.49 -12.01
C GLU A 16 -7.06 -3.17 -10.64
N GLN A 17 -6.50 -4.37 -10.64
CA GLN A 17 -6.14 -5.06 -9.40
C GLN A 17 -5.16 -4.24 -8.56
N GLY A 18 -4.21 -3.54 -9.19
CA GLY A 18 -3.33 -2.62 -8.49
C GLY A 18 -4.07 -1.45 -7.84
N ASN A 19 -5.10 -0.88 -8.48
CA ASN A 19 -5.93 0.16 -7.86
C ASN A 19 -6.62 -0.36 -6.59
N VAL A 20 -7.20 -1.56 -6.66
CA VAL A 20 -7.85 -2.22 -5.52
C VAL A 20 -6.84 -2.42 -4.38
N THR A 21 -5.64 -2.90 -4.68
CA THR A 21 -4.60 -3.12 -3.67
C THR A 21 -4.12 -1.81 -3.05
N VAL A 22 -4.00 -0.72 -3.81
CA VAL A 22 -3.68 0.61 -3.27
C VAL A 22 -4.74 1.08 -2.27
N ASN A 23 -6.02 0.89 -2.59
CA ASN A 23 -7.11 1.25 -1.66
C ASN A 23 -7.04 0.44 -0.35
N GLN A 24 -6.71 -0.85 -0.45
CA GLN A 24 -6.51 -1.71 0.73
C GLN A 24 -5.31 -1.26 1.57
N ILE A 25 -4.20 -0.86 0.93
CA ILE A 25 -3.03 -0.32 1.63
C ILE A 25 -3.36 0.98 2.35
N GLN A 26 -4.13 1.87 1.72
CA GLN A 26 -4.57 3.12 2.35
C GLN A 26 -5.46 2.84 3.56
N ALA A 27 -6.38 1.89 3.47
CA ALA A 27 -7.20 1.46 4.61
C ALA A 27 -6.33 0.85 5.74
N ALA A 28 -5.34 0.03 5.40
CA ALA A 28 -4.38 -0.51 6.36
C ALA A 28 -3.57 0.60 7.05
N ALA A 29 -3.13 1.62 6.31
CA ALA A 29 -2.41 2.76 6.86
C ALA A 29 -3.27 3.58 7.84
N ALA A 30 -4.57 3.74 7.54
CA ALA A 30 -5.51 4.38 8.46
C ALA A 30 -5.70 3.56 9.75
N ASN A 31 -5.76 2.23 9.66
CA ASN A 31 -5.82 1.36 10.83
C ASN A 31 -4.54 1.44 11.68
N VAL A 32 -3.36 1.53 11.04
CA VAL A 32 -2.08 1.75 11.75
C VAL A 32 -2.08 3.10 12.48
N GLU A 33 -2.66 4.15 11.90
CA GLU A 33 -2.81 5.44 12.59
C GLU A 33 -3.67 5.33 13.85
N GLN A 34 -4.77 4.55 13.80
CA GLN A 34 -5.57 4.29 15.00
C GLN A 34 -4.79 3.54 16.07
N VAL A 35 -3.93 2.60 15.69
CA VAL A 35 -3.02 1.90 16.64
C VAL A 35 -2.04 2.89 17.26
N LEU A 36 -1.42 3.77 16.47
CA LEU A 36 -0.50 4.79 16.97
C LEU A 36 -1.18 5.71 17.98
N ASN A 37 -2.41 6.15 17.71
CA ASN A 37 -3.18 7.00 18.63
C ASN A 37 -3.42 6.31 19.98
N ARG A 38 -3.77 5.02 19.96
CA ARG A 38 -3.95 4.21 21.18
C ARG A 38 -2.64 4.05 21.94
N LEU A 39 -1.54 3.75 21.25
CA LEU A 39 -0.23 3.59 21.88
C LEU A 39 0.28 4.89 22.51
N ARG A 40 0.10 6.03 21.83
CA ARG A 40 0.47 7.35 22.36
C ARG A 40 -0.34 7.72 23.60
N ALA A 41 -1.64 7.41 23.63
CA ALA A 41 -2.48 7.61 24.81
C ALA A 41 -1.99 6.80 26.03
N VAL A 42 -1.60 5.53 25.83
CA VAL A 42 -1.03 4.68 26.89
C VAL A 42 0.36 5.16 27.31
N SER A 43 1.18 5.60 26.35
CA SER A 43 2.54 6.08 26.64
C SER A 43 2.53 7.33 27.52
N ALA A 44 1.60 8.26 27.28
CA ALA A 44 1.42 9.47 28.10
C ALA A 44 1.12 9.17 29.58
N GLY A 45 0.48 8.03 29.88
CA GLY A 45 0.15 7.63 31.25
C GLY A 45 1.20 6.76 31.95
N THR A 46 2.15 6.18 31.20
CA THR A 46 3.06 5.13 31.75
C THR A 46 4.54 5.44 31.59
N GLY A 47 4.95 6.17 30.55
CA GLY A 47 6.37 6.41 30.24
C GLY A 47 7.18 5.13 29.96
N HIS A 48 6.54 3.98 29.75
CA HIS A 48 7.25 2.70 29.70
C HIS A 48 7.96 2.49 28.34
N PRO A 49 9.24 2.07 28.31
CA PRO A 49 10.05 2.00 27.08
C PRO A 49 9.49 1.06 26.01
N LYS A 50 8.74 0.00 26.40
CA LYS A 50 8.05 -0.87 25.43
C LYS A 50 6.95 -0.16 24.63
N THR A 51 6.34 0.89 25.18
CA THR A 51 5.37 1.69 24.42
C THR A 51 6.06 2.49 23.32
N ALA A 52 7.24 3.06 23.59
CA ALA A 52 8.06 3.75 22.60
C ALA A 52 8.53 2.80 21.49
N GLU A 53 8.97 1.58 21.84
CA GLU A 53 9.33 0.54 20.86
C GLU A 53 8.13 0.18 19.95
N ALA A 54 6.95 -0.01 20.53
CA ALA A 54 5.73 -0.32 19.78
C ALA A 54 5.32 0.82 18.84
N ILE A 55 5.42 2.07 19.29
CA ILE A 55 5.16 3.28 18.47
C ILE A 55 6.12 3.30 17.29
N ALA A 56 7.42 3.15 17.51
CA ALA A 56 8.43 3.18 16.46
C ALA A 56 8.17 2.11 15.37
N ARG A 57 7.80 0.89 15.78
CA ARG A 57 7.44 -0.18 14.84
C ARG A 57 6.18 0.14 14.03
N ALA A 58 5.16 0.72 14.66
CA ALA A 58 3.94 1.12 13.97
C ALA A 58 4.17 2.28 12.99
N GLU A 59 5.03 3.24 13.33
CA GLU A 59 5.46 4.32 12.42
C GLU A 59 6.22 3.75 11.21
N GLN A 60 7.14 2.82 11.44
CA GLN A 60 7.84 2.12 10.36
C GLN A 60 6.87 1.37 9.44
N ALA A 61 5.90 0.65 10.01
CA ALA A 61 4.89 -0.05 9.22
C ALA A 61 4.09 0.92 8.33
N LYS A 62 3.69 2.09 8.85
CA LYS A 62 3.02 3.13 8.06
C LYS A 62 3.88 3.63 6.90
N GLN A 63 5.17 3.85 7.12
CA GLN A 63 6.11 4.26 6.06
C GLN A 63 6.28 3.18 4.99
N GLN A 64 6.32 1.90 5.38
CA GLN A 64 6.40 0.78 4.44
C GLN A 64 5.12 0.64 3.60
N LEU A 65 3.95 0.82 4.21
CA LEU A 65 2.67 0.84 3.50
C LEU A 65 2.62 1.98 2.46
N ALA A 66 3.09 3.18 2.82
CA ALA A 66 3.17 4.30 1.87
C ALA A 66 4.09 3.98 0.69
N GLN A 67 5.26 3.39 0.92
CA GLN A 67 6.16 2.94 -0.14
C GLN A 67 5.52 1.86 -1.02
N ALA A 68 4.84 0.88 -0.42
CA ALA A 68 4.15 -0.17 -1.16
C ALA A 68 3.06 0.40 -2.08
N ALA A 69 2.29 1.41 -1.63
CA ALA A 69 1.30 2.08 -2.46
C ALA A 69 1.94 2.71 -3.71
N VAL A 70 3.06 3.41 -3.54
CA VAL A 70 3.79 4.05 -4.66
C VAL A 70 4.30 3.00 -5.66
N LEU A 71 4.87 1.90 -5.17
CA LEU A 71 5.38 0.82 -6.04
C LEU A 71 4.27 0.15 -6.84
N ILE A 72 3.10 -0.09 -6.22
CA ILE A 72 1.95 -0.67 -6.91
C ILE A 72 1.36 0.30 -7.93
N GLN A 73 1.26 1.58 -7.60
CA GLN A 73 0.85 2.61 -8.57
C GLN A 73 1.79 2.66 -9.77
N GLY A 74 3.11 2.56 -9.55
CA GLY A 74 4.11 2.48 -10.62
C GLY A 74 3.92 1.23 -11.49
N SER A 75 3.67 0.07 -10.88
CA SER A 75 3.37 -1.17 -11.62
C SER A 75 2.11 -1.05 -12.47
N SER A 76 1.01 -0.49 -11.93
CA SER A 76 -0.21 -0.22 -12.68
C SER A 76 0.01 0.76 -13.83
N ALA A 77 0.84 1.79 -13.63
CA ALA A 77 1.19 2.75 -14.67
C ALA A 77 1.96 2.06 -15.82
N ALA A 78 2.98 1.26 -15.48
CA ALA A 78 3.76 0.50 -16.47
C ALA A 78 2.88 -0.50 -17.25
N ALA A 79 1.93 -1.17 -16.58
CA ALA A 79 0.98 -2.05 -17.25
C ALA A 79 0.07 -1.30 -18.24
N ARG A 80 -0.41 -0.10 -17.88
CA ARG A 80 -1.22 0.75 -18.77
C ARG A 80 -0.41 1.27 -19.95
N GLU A 81 0.83 1.68 -19.72
CA GLU A 81 1.77 2.11 -20.76
C GLU A 81 2.02 0.99 -21.76
N TYR A 82 2.33 -0.22 -21.28
CA TYR A 82 2.52 -1.36 -22.16
C TYR A 82 1.26 -1.67 -22.97
N ARG A 83 0.08 -1.64 -22.33
CA ARG A 83 -1.20 -1.81 -23.05
C ARG A 83 -1.38 -0.77 -24.15
N SER A 84 -1.01 0.48 -23.90
CA SER A 84 -1.08 1.58 -24.89
C SER A 84 -0.14 1.36 -26.08
N LEU A 85 1.02 0.73 -25.88
CA LEU A 85 1.98 0.42 -26.94
C LEU A 85 1.50 -0.70 -27.88
N LEU A 86 0.57 -1.54 -27.41
CA LEU A 86 -0.01 -2.63 -28.21
C LEU A 86 -1.11 -2.15 -29.20
N GLY A 87 -1.40 -0.85 -29.24
CA GLY A 87 -2.48 -0.24 -30.03
C GLY A 87 -3.85 -0.69 -29.57
#